data_AF-A0A6A4UZA4-F1
#
_entry.id   AF-A0A6A4UZA4-F1
#
_cell.length_a   1.000
_cell.length_b   1.000
_cell.length_c   1.000
_cell.angle_alpha   90.00
_cell.angle_beta   90.00
_cell.angle_gamma   90.00
#
_symmetry.space_group_name_H-M   'P 1'
#
loop_
_entity.id
_entity.type
_entity.pdbx_description
1 polymer ?
#
loop_
_entity_poly.entity_id
_entity_poly.type
_entity_poly.pdbx_seq_one_letter_code
_entity_poly.pdbx_strand_id
1 'polypeptide(L)'
;MECMPVRQLPTEILEDIFSLLDVEDVPDIASSCRRFRDILATSNKIWRAMFERRFPRLIQPSCCPVVKALLCGINWRTLTQCRLGAGQHLRVFLDRVAGQFHPVPGLPDQAMEEFRGIAAAHGSLVMRDALLDEIFHPRPTRRNGLSRGYYATMLYREVQRDSVLVPLMRRFMELPP
;
A
#
# COMPACT_ATOMS: atom_id res chain seq x y z
N MET A 1 30.42 -27.06 -18.25
CA MET A 1 29.95 -26.35 -17.05
C MET A 1 28.47 -26.65 -16.93
N GLU A 2 28.08 -27.57 -16.05
CA GLU A 2 26.66 -27.84 -15.82
C GLU A 2 26.10 -26.76 -14.89
N CYS A 3 25.11 -26.00 -15.39
CA CYS A 3 24.38 -25.06 -14.53
C CYS A 3 23.55 -25.87 -13.53
N MET A 4 23.82 -25.70 -12.24
CA MET A 4 23.01 -26.31 -11.19
C MET A 4 21.56 -25.78 -11.30
N PRO A 5 20.53 -26.65 -11.30
CA PRO A 5 19.14 -26.23 -11.30
C PRO A 5 18.85 -25.31 -10.11
N VAL A 6 18.19 -24.16 -10.32
CA VAL A 6 17.88 -23.17 -9.26
C VAL A 6 17.21 -23.83 -8.04
N ARG A 7 16.35 -24.83 -8.27
CA ARG A 7 15.69 -25.61 -7.21
C ARG A 7 16.63 -26.41 -6.28
N GLN A 8 17.90 -26.56 -6.62
CA GLN A 8 18.93 -27.26 -5.82
C GLN A 8 19.80 -26.30 -5.01
N LEU A 9 19.65 -24.99 -5.19
CA LEU A 9 20.39 -24.00 -4.39
C LEU A 9 20.00 -24.10 -2.91
N PRO A 10 20.90 -23.78 -1.97
CA PRO A 10 20.58 -23.58 -0.56
C PRO A 10 19.43 -22.59 -0.37
N THR A 11 18.66 -22.78 0.71
CA THR A 11 17.47 -21.95 0.96
C THR A 11 17.86 -20.48 1.16
N GLU A 12 19.00 -20.21 1.78
CA GLU A 12 19.53 -18.88 2.04
C GLU A 12 19.78 -18.12 0.73
N ILE A 13 20.35 -18.81 -0.27
CA ILE A 13 20.59 -18.24 -1.60
C ILE A 13 19.26 -17.99 -2.31
N LEU A 14 18.29 -18.90 -2.18
CA LEU A 14 16.95 -18.69 -2.74
C LEU A 14 16.24 -17.51 -2.08
N GLU A 15 16.38 -17.31 -0.78
CA GLU A 15 15.84 -16.13 -0.09
C GLU A 15 16.46 -14.83 -0.62
N ASP A 16 17.77 -14.82 -0.84
CA ASP A 16 18.45 -13.65 -1.41
C ASP A 16 17.98 -13.36 -2.84
N ILE A 17 17.86 -14.39 -3.69
CA ILE A 17 17.31 -14.24 -5.05
C ILE A 17 15.86 -13.75 -4.99
N PHE A 18 15.01 -14.36 -4.17
CA PHE A 18 13.60 -14.01 -4.08
C PHE A 18 13.37 -12.64 -3.46
N SER A 19 14.29 -12.12 -2.64
CA SER A 19 14.22 -10.75 -2.11
C SER A 19 14.29 -9.68 -3.20
N LEU A 20 14.80 -10.02 -4.39
CA LEU A 20 14.90 -9.13 -5.55
C LEU A 20 13.67 -9.15 -6.46
N LEU A 21 12.71 -10.05 -6.20
CA LEU A 21 11.48 -10.16 -6.98
C LEU A 21 10.54 -8.99 -6.69
N ASP A 22 9.85 -8.53 -7.73
CA ASP A 22 8.71 -7.65 -7.55
C ASP A 22 7.54 -8.44 -6.94
N VAL A 23 6.74 -7.77 -6.12
CA VAL A 23 5.66 -8.46 -5.40
C VAL A 23 4.63 -9.04 -6.37
N GLU A 24 4.46 -8.39 -7.51
CA GLU A 24 3.62 -8.80 -8.63
C GLU A 24 4.03 -10.17 -9.23
N ASP A 25 5.30 -10.55 -9.16
CA ASP A 25 5.81 -11.81 -9.73
C ASP A 25 5.71 -13.01 -8.77
N VAL A 26 5.46 -12.73 -7.48
CA VAL A 26 5.42 -13.75 -6.42
C VAL A 26 4.43 -14.89 -6.71
N PRO A 27 3.19 -14.65 -7.20
CA PRO A 27 2.25 -15.72 -7.50
C PRO A 27 2.78 -16.70 -8.55
N ASP A 28 3.42 -16.19 -9.61
CA ASP A 28 3.95 -17.01 -10.69
C ASP A 28 5.11 -17.87 -10.21
N ILE A 29 6.06 -17.27 -9.47
CA ILE A 29 7.19 -17.99 -8.88
C ILE A 29 6.72 -19.02 -7.84
N ALA A 30 5.76 -18.69 -6.98
CA ALA A 30 5.21 -19.61 -5.98
C ALA A 30 4.41 -20.76 -6.60
N SER A 31 3.84 -20.56 -7.80
CA SER A 31 3.14 -21.61 -8.54
C SER A 31 4.11 -22.61 -9.18
N SER A 32 5.33 -22.18 -9.53
CA SER A 32 6.31 -22.99 -10.28
C SER A 32 6.77 -24.25 -9.55
N CYS A 33 6.98 -24.20 -8.22
CA CYS A 33 7.28 -25.39 -7.44
C CYS A 33 6.92 -25.24 -5.95
N ARG A 34 6.69 -26.40 -5.29
CA ARG A 34 6.31 -26.45 -3.87
C ARG A 34 7.37 -25.82 -2.96
N ARG A 35 8.66 -26.09 -3.20
CA ARG A 35 9.76 -25.53 -2.38
C ARG A 35 9.75 -23.99 -2.41
N PHE A 36 9.55 -23.39 -3.59
CA PHE A 36 9.51 -21.92 -3.72
C PHE A 36 8.29 -21.35 -3.01
N ARG A 37 7.13 -21.99 -3.16
CA ARG A 37 5.92 -21.64 -2.41
C ARG A 37 6.16 -21.62 -0.90
N ASP A 38 6.81 -22.67 -0.37
CA ASP A 38 7.06 -22.82 1.06
C ASP A 38 8.03 -21.75 1.58
N ILE A 39 9.09 -21.46 0.82
CA ILE A 39 10.05 -20.37 1.14
C ILE A 39 9.33 -19.01 1.11
N LEU A 40 8.62 -18.71 0.03
CA LEU A 40 7.87 -17.46 -0.12
C LEU A 40 6.73 -17.35 0.89
N ALA A 41 6.19 -18.45 1.41
CA ALA A 41 5.12 -18.41 2.39
C ALA A 41 5.63 -18.07 3.81
N THR A 42 6.85 -18.48 4.15
CA THR A 42 7.38 -18.46 5.52
C THR A 42 8.47 -17.43 5.76
N SER A 43 9.24 -17.05 4.72
CA SER A 43 10.40 -16.18 4.90
C SER A 43 10.00 -14.72 5.09
N ASN A 44 10.09 -14.26 6.34
CA ASN A 44 9.84 -12.86 6.69
C ASN A 44 10.89 -11.91 6.09
N LYS A 45 12.11 -12.41 5.85
CA LYS A 45 13.23 -11.68 5.23
C LYS A 45 12.86 -11.22 3.82
N ILE A 46 12.30 -12.12 3.01
CA ILE A 46 11.89 -11.84 1.63
C ILE A 46 10.84 -10.73 1.60
N TRP A 47 9.74 -10.91 2.34
CA TRP A 47 8.64 -9.95 2.34
C TRP A 47 9.05 -8.58 2.87
N ARG A 48 9.93 -8.54 3.87
CA ARG A 48 10.51 -7.29 4.35
C ARG A 48 11.26 -6.56 3.24
N ALA A 49 12.18 -7.25 2.56
CA ALA A 49 12.98 -6.65 1.49
C ALA A 49 12.11 -6.14 0.34
N MET A 50 11.13 -6.92 -0.09
CA MET A 50 10.17 -6.51 -1.12
C MET A 50 9.37 -5.27 -0.67
N PHE A 51 8.88 -5.27 0.57
CA PHE A 51 8.09 -4.15 1.10
C PHE A 51 8.92 -2.88 1.18
N GLU A 52 10.14 -2.95 1.72
CA GLU A 52 11.02 -1.79 1.87
C GLU A 52 11.38 -1.19 0.50
N ARG A 53 11.61 -2.03 -0.51
CA ARG A 53 11.90 -1.60 -1.87
C ARG A 53 10.67 -1.02 -2.58
N ARG A 54 9.48 -1.62 -2.39
CA ARG A 54 8.25 -1.20 -3.08
C ARG A 54 7.60 0.03 -2.47
N PHE A 55 7.68 0.18 -1.14
CA PHE A 55 7.01 1.25 -0.39
C PHE A 55 8.00 2.07 0.46
N PRO A 56 9.00 2.72 -0.16
CA PRO A 56 10.09 3.37 0.56
C PRO A 56 9.61 4.49 1.51
N ARG A 57 8.48 5.15 1.20
CA ARG A 57 7.88 6.20 2.05
C ARG A 57 7.42 5.68 3.41
N LEU A 58 6.99 4.41 3.48
CA LEU A 58 6.54 3.79 4.73
C LEU A 58 7.70 3.43 5.67
N ILE A 59 8.92 3.35 5.14
CA ILE A 59 10.14 3.02 5.90
C ILE A 59 10.88 4.27 6.38
N GLN A 60 10.46 5.45 5.93
CA GLN A 60 11.04 6.71 6.39
C GLN A 60 10.93 6.85 7.93
N PRO A 61 11.89 7.53 8.59
CA PRO A 61 11.90 7.67 10.05
C PRO A 61 10.59 8.21 10.64
N SER A 62 9.87 9.06 9.90
CA SER A 62 8.57 9.61 10.30
C SER A 62 7.44 8.58 10.37
N CYS A 63 7.50 7.52 9.55
CA CYS A 63 6.47 6.48 9.46
C CYS A 63 6.89 5.17 10.17
N CYS A 64 8.19 4.97 10.35
CA CYS A 64 8.77 3.77 10.93
C CYS A 64 8.18 3.35 12.29
N PRO A 65 7.91 4.26 13.26
CA PRO A 65 7.26 3.87 14.52
C PRO A 65 5.86 3.26 14.31
N VAL A 66 5.07 3.82 13.39
CA VAL A 66 3.72 3.35 13.10
C VAL A 66 3.76 2.01 12.38
N VAL A 67 4.68 1.83 11.43
CA VAL A 67 4.90 0.54 10.76
C VAL A 67 5.34 -0.54 11.75
N LYS A 68 6.26 -0.21 12.66
CA LYS A 68 6.67 -1.12 13.74
C LYS A 68 5.48 -1.52 14.63
N ALA A 69 4.62 -0.56 14.98
CA ALA A 69 3.42 -0.85 15.77
C ALA A 69 2.44 -1.79 15.03
N LEU A 70 2.25 -1.60 13.72
CA LEU A 70 1.45 -2.53 12.90
C LEU A 70 2.05 -3.94 12.91
N LEU A 71 3.37 -4.05 12.78
CA LEU A 71 4.08 -5.34 12.78
C LEU A 71 4.06 -6.07 14.13
N CYS A 72 3.65 -5.43 15.22
CA CYS A 72 3.37 -6.13 16.47
C CYS A 72 2.15 -7.06 16.36
N GLY A 73 1.21 -6.77 15.45
CA GLY A 73 0.00 -7.58 15.24
C GLY A 73 0.01 -8.43 13.97
N ILE A 74 0.87 -8.13 12.99
CA ILE A 74 0.92 -8.81 11.68
C ILE A 74 2.36 -8.99 11.19
N ASN A 75 2.58 -9.88 10.22
CA ASN A 75 3.88 -10.06 9.58
C ASN A 75 4.04 -9.21 8.29
N TRP A 76 5.26 -9.17 7.73
CA TRP A 76 5.55 -8.37 6.53
C TRP A 76 4.74 -8.80 5.31
N ARG A 77 4.44 -10.09 5.18
CA ARG A 77 3.59 -10.60 4.09
C ARG A 77 2.19 -10.01 4.17
N THR A 78 1.56 -10.10 5.34
CA THR A 78 0.22 -9.55 5.58
C THR A 78 0.19 -8.04 5.37
N LEU A 79 1.22 -7.31 5.85
CA LEU A 79 1.31 -5.86 5.64
C LEU A 79 1.46 -5.50 4.15
N THR A 80 2.30 -6.24 3.42
CA THR A 80 2.49 -6.06 1.97
C THR A 80 1.18 -6.29 1.23
N GLN A 81 0.47 -7.38 1.53
CA GLN A 81 -0.82 -7.71 0.93
C GLN A 81 -1.88 -6.67 1.27
N CYS A 82 -1.93 -6.22 2.53
CA CYS A 82 -2.85 -5.16 2.96
C CYS A 82 -2.62 -3.87 2.16
N ARG A 83 -1.35 -3.48 1.97
CA ARG A 83 -1.00 -2.27 1.22
C ARG A 83 -1.34 -2.38 -0.27
N LEU A 84 -1.09 -3.53 -0.88
CA LEU A 84 -1.48 -3.79 -2.28
C LEU A 84 -3.00 -3.78 -2.44
N GLY A 85 -3.73 -4.42 -1.53
CA GLY A 85 -5.18 -4.42 -1.49
C GLY A 85 -5.77 -3.02 -1.35
N ALA A 86 -5.21 -2.20 -0.45
CA ALA A 86 -5.60 -0.80 -0.28
C ALA A 86 -5.44 -0.01 -1.60
N GLY A 87 -4.31 -0.17 -2.28
CA GLY A 87 -4.07 0.48 -3.57
C GLY A 87 -5.00 -0.01 -4.67
N GLN A 88 -5.41 -1.28 -4.65
CA GLN A 88 -6.40 -1.81 -5.60
C GLN A 88 -7.80 -1.27 -5.33
N HIS A 89 -8.28 -1.34 -4.08
CA HIS A 89 -9.58 -0.79 -3.70
C HIS A 89 -9.67 0.70 -4.01
N LEU A 90 -8.62 1.46 -3.66
CA LEU A 90 -8.55 2.89 -3.96
C LEU A 90 -8.65 3.16 -5.46
N ARG A 91 -7.94 2.41 -6.31
CA ARG A 91 -8.02 2.59 -7.77
C ARG A 91 -9.41 2.32 -8.31
N VAL A 92 -10.04 1.22 -7.89
CA VAL A 92 -11.41 0.89 -8.32
C VAL A 92 -12.38 1.99 -7.90
N PHE A 93 -12.25 2.50 -6.68
CA PHE A 93 -13.03 3.64 -6.20
C PHE A 93 -12.79 4.88 -7.06
N LEU A 94 -11.52 5.24 -7.28
CA LEU A 94 -11.11 6.43 -8.05
C LEU A 94 -11.59 6.38 -9.50
N ASP A 95 -11.47 5.23 -10.16
CA ASP A 95 -11.94 5.04 -11.53
C ASP A 95 -13.46 5.20 -11.63
N ARG A 96 -14.19 4.69 -10.63
CA ARG A 96 -15.65 4.84 -10.56
C ARG A 96 -16.06 6.29 -10.35
N VAL A 97 -15.49 6.99 -9.37
CA VAL A 97 -15.85 8.39 -9.10
C VAL A 97 -15.39 9.33 -10.23
N ALA A 98 -14.24 9.05 -10.85
CA ALA A 98 -13.79 9.78 -12.02
C ALA A 98 -14.74 9.60 -13.22
N GLY A 99 -15.31 8.40 -13.40
CA GLY A 99 -16.30 8.13 -14.44
C GLY A 99 -17.69 8.72 -14.17
N GLN A 100 -18.09 8.78 -12.89
CA GLN A 100 -19.44 9.19 -12.49
C GLN A 100 -19.59 10.69 -12.21
N PHE A 101 -18.59 11.30 -11.57
CA PHE A 101 -18.72 12.63 -11.00
C PHE A 101 -17.84 13.69 -11.67
N HIS A 102 -16.86 13.33 -12.50
CA HIS A 102 -16.09 14.36 -13.20
C HIS A 102 -16.99 15.12 -14.20
N PRO A 103 -17.02 16.48 -14.23
CA PRO A 103 -16.15 17.45 -13.55
C PRO A 103 -16.74 18.19 -12.34
N VAL A 104 -17.61 17.55 -11.56
CA VAL A 104 -18.15 18.12 -10.32
C VAL A 104 -17.01 18.44 -9.32
N PRO A 105 -16.94 19.69 -8.81
CA PRO A 105 -15.99 20.05 -7.77
C PRO A 105 -16.43 19.44 -6.44
N GLY A 106 -15.68 18.43 -5.99
CA GLY A 106 -16.00 17.68 -4.77
C GLY A 106 -16.56 16.28 -5.05
N LEU A 107 -16.64 15.48 -3.99
CA LEU A 107 -17.31 14.19 -4.00
C LEU A 107 -18.63 14.32 -3.21
N PRO A 108 -19.72 13.68 -3.66
CA PRO A 108 -20.93 13.59 -2.86
C PRO A 108 -20.67 12.90 -1.51
N ASP A 109 -21.48 13.23 -0.49
CA ASP A 109 -21.34 12.68 0.86
C ASP A 109 -21.30 11.16 0.87
N GLN A 110 -22.13 10.50 0.05
CA GLN A 110 -22.15 9.05 -0.07
C GLN A 110 -20.79 8.48 -0.53
N ALA A 111 -20.14 9.12 -1.51
CA ALA A 111 -18.84 8.69 -2.00
C ALA A 111 -17.73 8.97 -0.96
N MET A 112 -17.86 10.06 -0.20
CA MET A 112 -16.95 10.37 0.91
C MET A 112 -17.08 9.37 2.06
N GLU A 113 -18.29 8.98 2.44
CA GLU A 113 -18.53 7.95 3.46
C GLU A 113 -17.98 6.59 3.04
N GLU A 114 -18.17 6.21 1.77
CA GLU A 114 -17.57 4.99 1.26
C GLU A 114 -16.03 5.05 1.33
N PHE A 115 -15.43 6.17 0.93
CA PHE A 115 -13.99 6.38 1.06
C PHE A 115 -13.53 6.28 2.51
N ARG A 116 -14.24 6.90 3.47
CA ARG A 116 -13.94 6.80 4.90
C ARG A 116 -13.99 5.34 5.38
N GLY A 117 -14.96 4.56 4.90
CA GLY A 117 -15.03 3.11 5.14
C GLY A 117 -13.80 2.37 4.63
N ILE A 118 -13.35 2.65 3.40
CA ILE A 118 -12.13 2.05 2.83
C ILE A 118 -10.88 2.46 3.64
N ALA A 119 -10.77 3.75 3.98
CA ALA A 119 -9.65 4.27 4.75
C ALA A 119 -9.58 3.67 6.17
N ALA A 120 -10.73 3.47 6.82
CA ALA A 120 -10.83 2.83 8.12
C ALA A 120 -10.43 1.34 8.06
N ALA A 121 -10.84 0.62 7.00
CA ALA A 121 -10.52 -0.80 6.83
C ALA A 121 -9.01 -1.06 6.63
N HIS A 122 -8.31 -0.16 5.93
CA HIS A 122 -6.88 -0.32 5.62
C HIS A 122 -5.95 0.47 6.54
N GLY A 123 -6.47 1.44 7.29
CA GLY A 123 -5.70 2.35 8.13
C GLY A 123 -5.18 3.58 7.38
N SER A 124 -5.15 4.72 8.08
CA SER A 124 -4.82 6.03 7.50
C SER A 124 -3.42 6.12 6.90
N LEU A 125 -2.41 5.50 7.53
CA LEU A 125 -1.04 5.49 7.01
C LEU A 125 -0.95 4.77 5.65
N VAL A 126 -1.54 3.58 5.57
CA VAL A 126 -1.55 2.74 4.36
C VAL A 126 -2.33 3.44 3.25
N MET A 127 -3.48 4.02 3.59
CA MET A 127 -4.30 4.78 2.65
C MET A 127 -3.59 6.03 2.13
N ARG A 128 -2.93 6.77 3.01
CA ARG A 128 -2.15 7.96 2.63
C ARG A 128 -1.04 7.60 1.64
N ASP A 129 -0.31 6.52 1.90
CA ASP A 129 0.72 6.06 0.98
C ASP A 129 0.15 5.57 -0.36
N ALA A 130 -1.03 4.91 -0.35
CA ALA A 130 -1.74 4.51 -1.57
C ALA A 130 -2.16 5.71 -2.42
N LEU A 131 -2.66 6.77 -1.81
CA LEU A 131 -3.02 8.01 -2.49
C LEU A 131 -1.78 8.69 -3.11
N LEU A 132 -0.65 8.70 -2.39
CA LEU A 132 0.61 9.25 -2.91
C LEU A 132 1.13 8.48 -4.12
N ASP A 133 0.98 7.15 -4.17
CA ASP A 133 1.29 6.37 -5.37
C ASP A 133 0.41 6.79 -6.55
N GLU A 134 -0.90 6.95 -6.35
CA GLU A 134 -1.81 7.34 -7.44
C GLU A 134 -1.55 8.76 -7.95
N ILE A 135 -1.06 9.66 -7.09
CA ILE A 135 -0.73 11.05 -7.43
C ILE A 135 0.61 11.14 -8.18
N PHE A 136 1.66 10.52 -7.65
CA PHE A 136 3.03 10.68 -8.18
C PHE A 136 3.45 9.62 -9.19
N HIS A 137 2.84 8.43 -9.13
CA HIS A 137 3.14 7.31 -10.02
C HIS A 137 1.85 6.74 -10.63
N PRO A 138 1.03 7.57 -11.30
CA PRO A 138 -0.24 7.12 -11.84
C PRO A 138 0.00 6.01 -12.86
N ARG A 139 -0.68 4.87 -12.68
CA ARG A 139 -0.68 3.83 -13.70
C ARG A 139 -1.34 4.36 -14.98
N PRO A 140 -0.79 4.05 -16.17
CA PRO A 140 -1.39 4.46 -17.42
C PRO A 140 -2.81 3.90 -17.51
N THR A 141 -3.79 4.80 -17.61
CA THR A 141 -5.20 4.48 -17.76
C THR A 141 -5.63 4.80 -19.19
N ARG A 142 -6.48 3.94 -19.77
CA ARG A 142 -6.98 4.14 -21.15
C ARG A 142 -7.91 5.37 -21.26
N ARG A 143 -8.50 5.82 -20.15
CA ARG A 143 -9.38 7.00 -20.03
C ARG A 143 -9.26 7.59 -18.62
N ASN A 144 -9.47 8.91 -18.49
CA ASN A 144 -9.72 9.60 -17.21
C ASN A 144 -8.54 9.74 -16.22
N GLY A 145 -7.28 9.68 -16.68
CA GLY A 145 -6.10 9.83 -15.81
C GLY A 145 -6.05 11.17 -15.05
N LEU A 146 -6.43 12.28 -15.71
CA LEU A 146 -6.46 13.62 -15.09
C LEU A 146 -7.50 13.73 -13.97
N SER A 147 -8.72 13.23 -14.19
CA SER A 147 -9.79 13.21 -13.20
C SER A 147 -9.47 12.29 -12.01
N ARG A 148 -8.78 11.18 -12.27
CA ARG A 148 -8.33 10.27 -11.22
C ARG A 148 -7.33 10.93 -10.28
N GLY A 149 -6.35 11.63 -10.84
CA GLY A 149 -5.37 12.40 -10.07
C GLY A 149 -6.00 13.54 -9.26
N TYR A 150 -7.02 14.21 -9.83
CA TYR A 150 -7.79 15.24 -9.13
C TYR A 150 -8.46 14.70 -7.86
N TYR A 151 -9.25 13.61 -7.98
CA TYR A 151 -9.92 13.02 -6.82
C TYR A 151 -8.93 12.41 -5.82
N ALA A 152 -7.84 11.78 -6.28
CA ALA A 152 -6.79 11.28 -5.38
C ALA A 152 -6.17 12.41 -4.55
N THR A 153 -5.88 13.56 -5.17
CA THR A 153 -5.34 14.73 -4.47
C THR A 153 -6.32 15.30 -3.44
N MET A 154 -7.61 15.33 -3.77
CA MET A 154 -8.67 15.78 -2.86
C MET A 154 -8.76 14.86 -1.63
N LEU A 155 -8.85 13.55 -1.84
CA LEU A 155 -8.94 12.56 -0.77
C LEU A 155 -7.67 12.54 0.10
N TYR A 156 -6.50 12.75 -0.49
CA TYR A 156 -5.25 12.88 0.26
C TYR A 156 -5.31 14.03 1.28
N ARG A 157 -5.85 15.19 0.88
CA ARG A 157 -6.01 16.34 1.78
C ARG A 157 -6.99 16.05 2.91
N GLU A 158 -8.06 15.32 2.63
CA GLU A 158 -9.03 14.90 3.66
C GLU A 158 -8.38 13.98 4.69
N VAL A 159 -7.69 12.91 4.24
CA VAL A 159 -6.98 11.99 5.15
C VAL A 159 -5.95 12.74 5.99
N GLN A 160 -5.24 13.70 5.40
CA GLN A 160 -4.27 14.51 6.12
C GLN A 160 -4.94 15.39 7.19
N ARG A 161 -6.10 15.97 6.89
CA ARG A 161 -6.88 16.75 7.86
C ARG A 161 -7.32 15.89 9.05
N ASP A 162 -7.87 14.71 8.80
CA ASP A 162 -8.36 13.82 9.86
C ASP A 162 -7.22 13.23 10.70
N SER A 163 -6.09 12.90 10.09
CA SER A 163 -4.97 12.26 10.78
C SER A 163 -4.05 13.23 11.53
N VAL A 164 -3.99 14.50 11.13
CA VAL A 164 -3.05 15.48 11.70
C VAL A 164 -3.78 16.63 12.37
N LEU A 165 -4.71 17.27 11.66
CA LEU A 165 -5.30 18.52 12.10
C LEU A 165 -6.32 18.31 13.24
N VAL A 166 -7.19 17.31 13.12
CA VAL A 166 -8.20 17.01 14.15
C VAL A 166 -7.56 16.59 15.50
N PRO A 167 -6.57 15.68 15.54
CA PRO A 167 -5.89 15.34 16.79
C PRO A 167 -5.11 16.51 17.41
N LEU A 168 -4.46 17.35 16.59
CA LEU A 168 -3.77 18.55 17.08
C LEU A 168 -4.73 19.57 17.68
N MET A 169 -5.88 19.81 17.03
CA MET A 169 -6.92 20.69 17.57
C MET A 169 -7.49 20.14 18.88
N ARG A 170 -7.73 18.83 18.98
CA ARG A 170 -8.19 18.20 20.23
C ARG A 170 -7.17 18.39 21.36
N ARG A 171 -5.89 18.11 21.10
CA ARG A 171 -4.81 18.36 22.07
C ARG A 171 -4.69 19.82 22.47
N PHE A 172 -4.87 20.74 21.53
CA PHE A 172 -4.84 22.17 21.81
C PHE A 172 -6.01 22.58 22.72
N MET A 173 -7.22 22.06 22.48
CA MET A 173 -8.38 22.30 23.35
C MET A 173 -8.26 21.66 24.74
N GLU A 174 -7.40 20.66 24.91
CA GLU A 174 -7.11 20.01 26.20
C GLU A 174 -6.02 20.73 27.02
N LEU A 175 -5.35 21.75 26.46
CA LEU A 175 -4.39 22.57 27.21
C LEU A 175 -5.14 23.54 28.13
N PRO A 176 -4.69 23.72 29.39
CA PRO A 176 -5.24 24.74 30.27
C PRO A 176 -5.01 26.16 29.69
N PRO A 177 -5.89 27.12 30.01
CA PRO A 177 -5.84 28.48 29.47
C PRO A 177 -4.58 29.27 29.88
#